data_AF-A0A9E0WJ10-F1
#
_entry.id   AF-A0A9E0WJ10-F1
#
_cell.length_a   1.000
_cell.length_b   1.000
_cell.length_c   1.000
_cell.angle_alpha   90.00
_cell.angle_beta   90.00
_cell.angle_gamma   90.00
#
_symmetry.space_group_name_H-M   'P 1'
#
loop_
_entity.id
_entity.type
_entity.pdbx_description
1 polymer ?
#
loop_
_entity_poly.entity_id
_entity_poly.type
_entity_poly.pdbx_seq_one_letter_code
_entity_poly.pdbx_strand_id
1 'polypeptide(L)'
;MPDTAKIDGLNFDPEALKAKYLAERDKRLRTDGNAQYVNMTGDFAHYIDDPYVERVERDAVTDHTRVVVIGGGFGGLLAGARLRDAGIEASDIRLIEKGGDFGGTWYWNRYPGAACDIESYVYLPLLEETGFMPVEKYTRAPEILEHSRRIARQYGLYDNACLQTEVSDMYWDDDARHWVIETNRGDRMTADYVIMSNGPLNRPKLPGIPGVETYKGHSFHTSRWDYDYTGGDASGGLTGLKDKRVGIIGTGATAVQCVPHLAEGAKELIVFQRTPSSIDVRNDRPTDEDWAKTLEPGWHKHRMENFNTLVSGGFAKEDLVMDGWTHIIRNLLFIASKEGNQDLSPAKLQELAELADYQKM
;
A
#
# COMPACT_ATOMS: atom_id res chain seq x y z
N MET A 1 -40.54 19.48 11.28
CA MET A 1 -39.09 19.45 11.52
C MET A 1 -38.86 18.28 12.44
N PRO A 2 -38.06 17.26 12.08
CA PRO A 2 -37.76 16.21 13.03
C PRO A 2 -36.81 16.75 14.09
N ASP A 3 -37.12 16.40 15.33
CA ASP A 3 -36.39 16.70 16.56
C ASP A 3 -34.95 16.18 16.45
N THR A 4 -33.97 17.07 16.35
CA THR A 4 -32.57 16.71 16.53
C THR A 4 -32.37 16.46 18.02
N ALA A 5 -32.45 15.21 18.44
CA ALA A 5 -32.06 14.80 19.78
C ALA A 5 -30.61 15.26 20.01
N LYS A 6 -30.44 16.27 20.86
CA LYS A 6 -29.12 16.59 21.42
C LYS A 6 -28.66 15.34 22.16
N ILE A 7 -27.64 14.68 21.65
CA ILE A 7 -26.95 13.64 22.40
C ILE A 7 -26.19 14.37 23.51
N ASP A 8 -26.69 14.26 24.73
CA ASP A 8 -26.09 14.89 25.91
C ASP A 8 -24.65 14.39 26.10
N GLY A 9 -23.68 15.30 26.18
CA GLY A 9 -22.29 14.98 26.52
C GLY A 9 -21.23 15.20 25.43
N LEU A 10 -21.57 15.72 24.26
CA LEU A 10 -20.58 16.14 23.25
C LEU A 10 -19.93 17.48 23.62
N ASN A 11 -18.61 17.58 23.44
CA ASN A 11 -17.84 18.83 23.63
C ASN A 11 -17.79 19.70 22.36
N PHE A 12 -18.54 19.34 21.31
CA PHE A 12 -18.66 20.07 20.04
C PHE A 12 -20.13 20.11 19.57
N ASP A 13 -20.42 20.98 18.60
CA ASP A 13 -21.70 21.08 17.90
C ASP A 13 -21.64 20.24 16.60
N PRO A 14 -22.37 19.09 16.52
CA PRO A 14 -22.33 18.22 15.35
C PRO A 14 -22.81 18.88 14.06
N GLU A 15 -23.81 19.77 14.14
CA GLU A 15 -24.37 20.43 12.95
C GLU A 15 -23.39 21.48 12.40
N ALA A 16 -22.75 22.24 13.29
CA ALA A 16 -21.70 23.18 12.89
C ALA A 16 -20.49 22.46 12.26
N LEU A 17 -20.09 21.31 12.84
CA LEU A 17 -18.98 20.51 12.31
C LEU A 17 -19.32 19.88 10.95
N LYS A 18 -20.53 19.35 10.80
CA LYS A 18 -21.05 18.84 9.51
C LYS A 18 -21.08 19.93 8.44
N ALA A 19 -21.58 21.12 8.77
CA ALA A 19 -21.57 22.26 7.87
C ALA A 19 -20.14 22.64 7.45
N LYS A 20 -19.17 22.59 8.37
CA LYS A 20 -17.76 22.80 8.07
C LYS A 20 -17.21 21.72 7.13
N TYR A 21 -17.51 20.45 7.35
CA TYR A 21 -17.08 19.35 6.48
C TYR A 21 -17.63 19.50 5.06
N LEU A 22 -18.92 19.85 4.92
CA LEU A 22 -19.54 20.14 3.64
C LEU A 22 -18.87 21.32 2.93
N ALA A 23 -18.61 22.41 3.64
CA ALA A 23 -17.94 23.58 3.07
C ALA A 23 -16.52 23.26 2.58
N GLU A 24 -15.75 22.45 3.31
CA GLU A 24 -14.41 22.03 2.87
C GLU A 24 -14.44 21.03 1.71
N ARG A 25 -15.45 20.13 1.65
CA ARG A 25 -15.70 19.25 0.51
C ARG A 25 -16.00 20.06 -0.75
N ASP A 26 -16.88 21.05 -0.64
CA ASP A 26 -17.40 21.78 -1.80
C ASP A 26 -16.32 22.63 -2.50
N LYS A 27 -15.31 23.11 -1.77
CA LYS A 27 -14.12 23.78 -2.35
C LYS A 27 -13.35 22.92 -3.36
N ARG A 28 -13.47 21.60 -3.27
CA ARG A 28 -12.67 20.63 -4.04
C ARG A 28 -13.50 19.70 -4.92
N LEU A 29 -14.82 19.91 -5.00
CA LEU A 29 -15.64 19.22 -5.99
C LEU A 29 -15.22 19.68 -7.38
N ARG A 30 -14.92 18.72 -8.26
CA ARG A 30 -14.56 19.00 -9.65
C ARG A 30 -15.40 18.15 -10.59
N THR A 31 -15.87 18.77 -11.66
CA THR A 31 -16.69 18.11 -12.69
C THR A 31 -15.89 17.20 -13.60
N ASP A 32 -14.57 17.40 -13.70
CA ASP A 32 -13.66 16.56 -14.47
C ASP A 32 -13.25 15.27 -13.75
N GLY A 33 -13.59 15.10 -12.46
CA GLY A 33 -13.47 13.83 -11.73
C GLY A 33 -12.08 13.19 -11.88
N ASN A 34 -12.00 11.94 -12.35
CA ASN A 34 -10.74 11.24 -12.57
C ASN A 34 -9.91 11.79 -13.75
N ALA A 35 -10.51 12.55 -14.68
CA ALA A 35 -9.80 13.14 -15.81
C ALA A 35 -8.88 14.29 -15.41
N GLN A 36 -8.90 14.72 -14.14
CA GLN A 36 -7.95 15.69 -13.60
C GLN A 36 -6.50 15.16 -13.50
N TYR A 37 -6.31 13.84 -13.61
CA TYR A 37 -5.01 13.19 -13.55
C TYR A 37 -4.53 12.84 -14.95
N VAL A 38 -3.23 12.99 -15.18
CA VAL A 38 -2.61 12.76 -16.48
C VAL A 38 -1.88 11.42 -16.47
N ASN A 39 -2.03 10.67 -17.56
CA ASN A 39 -1.25 9.46 -17.79
C ASN A 39 0.21 9.82 -18.04
N MET A 40 1.14 9.02 -17.53
CA MET A 40 2.57 9.26 -17.70
C MET A 40 3.03 8.77 -19.10
N THR A 41 2.75 9.59 -20.10
CA THR A 41 3.10 9.40 -21.52
C THR A 41 3.92 10.58 -22.02
N GLY A 42 4.66 10.41 -23.14
CA GLY A 42 5.48 11.48 -23.71
C GLY A 42 6.61 11.90 -22.77
N ASP A 43 6.75 13.20 -22.50
CA ASP A 43 7.81 13.75 -21.64
C ASP A 43 7.79 13.20 -20.21
N PHE A 44 6.66 12.63 -19.74
CA PHE A 44 6.54 12.02 -18.42
C PHE A 44 6.70 10.49 -18.41
N ALA A 45 6.95 9.86 -19.55
CA ALA A 45 7.08 8.41 -19.63
C ALA A 45 8.19 7.90 -18.69
N HIS A 46 9.28 8.65 -18.53
CA HIS A 46 10.39 8.29 -17.65
C HIS A 46 10.00 8.07 -16.18
N TYR A 47 8.85 8.56 -15.72
CA TYR A 47 8.35 8.29 -14.36
C TYR A 47 7.73 6.90 -14.17
N ILE A 48 7.62 6.08 -15.21
CA ILE A 48 7.21 4.66 -15.08
C ILE A 48 8.40 3.71 -15.07
N ASP A 49 9.57 4.18 -15.52
CA ASP A 49 10.79 3.39 -15.64
C ASP A 49 11.25 2.87 -14.28
N ASP A 50 12.09 1.85 -14.30
CA ASP A 50 12.67 1.27 -13.10
C ASP A 50 14.03 1.89 -12.81
N PRO A 51 14.14 2.80 -11.82
CA PRO A 51 15.41 3.47 -11.53
C PRO A 51 16.36 2.58 -10.73
N TYR A 52 15.95 1.37 -10.32
CA TYR A 52 16.72 0.57 -9.36
C TYR A 52 17.56 -0.52 -10.01
N VAL A 53 17.28 -0.87 -11.26
CA VAL A 53 18.00 -1.91 -12.00
C VAL A 53 18.14 -1.55 -13.47
N GLU A 54 19.22 -1.98 -14.07
CA GLU A 54 19.34 -1.96 -15.52
C GLU A 54 18.52 -3.09 -16.16
N ARG A 55 18.09 -2.84 -17.40
CA ARG A 55 17.39 -3.83 -18.19
C ARG A 55 18.32 -4.99 -18.55
N VAL A 56 17.93 -6.22 -18.19
CA VAL A 56 18.67 -7.44 -18.57
C VAL A 56 18.04 -8.05 -19.80
N GLU A 57 18.79 -8.16 -20.89
CA GLU A 57 18.31 -8.79 -22.12
C GLU A 57 18.18 -10.31 -21.99
N ARG A 58 17.10 -10.85 -22.56
CA ARG A 58 16.80 -12.28 -22.66
C ARG A 58 16.00 -12.56 -23.93
N ASP A 59 16.03 -13.82 -24.37
CA ASP A 59 15.18 -14.27 -25.47
C ASP A 59 13.69 -14.23 -25.08
N ALA A 60 12.84 -14.10 -26.10
CA ALA A 60 11.39 -14.20 -25.95
C ALA A 60 10.99 -15.63 -25.55
N VAL A 61 10.09 -15.73 -24.59
CA VAL A 61 9.59 -17.00 -24.06
C VAL A 61 8.26 -17.34 -24.72
N THR A 62 8.15 -18.57 -25.22
CA THR A 62 6.99 -19.06 -26.01
C THR A 62 6.52 -20.45 -25.57
N ASP A 63 6.96 -20.89 -24.40
CA ASP A 63 6.63 -22.19 -23.84
C ASP A 63 5.24 -22.19 -23.15
N HIS A 64 4.91 -23.35 -22.58
CA HIS A 64 3.71 -23.57 -21.81
C HIS A 64 4.06 -23.83 -20.34
N THR A 65 3.26 -23.29 -19.42
CA THR A 65 3.37 -23.57 -17.99
C THR A 65 1.98 -23.80 -17.39
N ARG A 66 1.89 -24.54 -16.28
CA ARG A 66 0.58 -24.86 -15.70
C ARG A 66 -0.12 -23.63 -15.14
N VAL A 67 0.60 -22.81 -14.37
CA VAL A 67 0.04 -21.63 -13.71
C VAL A 67 0.90 -20.41 -13.94
N VAL A 68 0.31 -19.32 -14.43
CA VAL A 68 0.93 -17.99 -14.47
C VAL A 68 0.35 -17.12 -13.38
N VAL A 69 1.22 -16.45 -12.62
CA VAL A 69 0.86 -15.45 -11.61
C VAL A 69 1.38 -14.09 -12.08
N ILE A 70 0.48 -13.14 -12.30
CA ILE A 70 0.83 -11.78 -12.75
C ILE A 70 0.91 -10.87 -11.54
N GLY A 71 2.13 -10.40 -11.24
CA GLY A 71 2.45 -9.55 -10.10
C GLY A 71 3.33 -10.27 -9.07
N GLY A 72 4.47 -9.66 -8.76
CA GLY A 72 5.48 -10.13 -7.80
C GLY A 72 5.39 -9.46 -6.42
N GLY A 73 4.24 -8.85 -6.08
CA GLY A 73 3.95 -8.36 -4.74
C GLY A 73 3.45 -9.46 -3.79
N PHE A 74 3.05 -9.09 -2.56
CA PHE A 74 2.60 -10.07 -1.56
C PHE A 74 1.46 -10.97 -2.01
N GLY A 75 0.51 -10.47 -2.81
CA GLY A 75 -0.56 -11.34 -3.33
C GLY A 75 -0.03 -12.43 -4.26
N GLY A 76 0.95 -12.12 -5.12
CA GLY A 76 1.55 -13.10 -6.03
C GLY A 76 2.49 -14.05 -5.30
N LEU A 77 3.24 -13.53 -4.32
CA LEU A 77 4.07 -14.35 -3.43
C LEU A 77 3.23 -15.33 -2.60
N LEU A 78 2.10 -14.88 -2.06
CA LEU A 78 1.15 -15.75 -1.36
C LEU A 78 0.55 -16.80 -2.31
N ALA A 79 0.15 -16.42 -3.52
CA ALA A 79 -0.37 -17.37 -4.50
C ALA A 79 0.68 -18.44 -4.86
N GLY A 80 1.91 -18.02 -5.15
CA GLY A 80 3.03 -18.93 -5.42
C GLY A 80 3.33 -19.85 -4.24
N ALA A 81 3.42 -19.29 -3.03
CA ALA A 81 3.65 -20.08 -1.81
C ALA A 81 2.56 -21.14 -1.59
N ARG A 82 1.28 -20.78 -1.74
CA ARG A 82 0.16 -21.72 -1.56
C ARG A 82 0.06 -22.76 -2.66
N LEU A 83 0.48 -22.44 -3.90
CA LEU A 83 0.61 -23.43 -4.96
C LEU A 83 1.73 -24.44 -4.66
N ARG A 84 2.86 -23.97 -4.12
CA ARG A 84 3.96 -24.84 -3.68
C ARG A 84 3.55 -25.73 -2.51
N ASP A 85 2.85 -25.18 -1.51
CA ASP A 85 2.27 -25.95 -0.40
C ASP A 85 1.29 -27.03 -0.90
N ALA A 86 0.56 -26.76 -1.99
CA ALA A 86 -0.35 -27.70 -2.63
C ALA A 86 0.36 -28.75 -3.52
N GLY A 87 1.69 -28.73 -3.60
CA GLY A 87 2.49 -29.71 -4.35
C GLY A 87 2.64 -29.41 -5.85
N ILE A 88 2.37 -28.19 -6.30
CA ILE A 88 2.69 -27.77 -7.67
C ILE A 88 4.19 -27.48 -7.76
N GLU A 89 4.86 -28.01 -8.79
CA GLU A 89 6.30 -27.81 -8.95
C GLU A 89 6.67 -26.37 -9.28
N ALA A 90 7.82 -25.88 -8.81
CA ALA A 90 8.27 -24.52 -9.06
C ALA A 90 8.41 -24.22 -10.57
N SER A 91 8.81 -25.21 -11.36
CA SER A 91 8.86 -25.13 -12.82
C SER A 91 7.49 -24.94 -13.47
N ASP A 92 6.41 -25.35 -12.81
CA ASP A 92 5.02 -25.25 -13.29
C ASP A 92 4.31 -23.97 -12.82
N ILE A 93 5.02 -23.10 -12.08
CA ILE A 93 4.51 -21.81 -11.60
C ILE A 93 5.39 -20.71 -12.18
N ARG A 94 4.85 -19.92 -13.10
CA ARG A 94 5.54 -18.74 -13.62
C ARG A 94 5.05 -17.47 -12.95
N LEU A 95 5.95 -16.70 -12.36
CA LEU A 95 5.64 -15.35 -11.87
C LEU A 95 6.09 -14.33 -12.92
N ILE A 96 5.22 -13.38 -13.28
CA ILE A 96 5.56 -12.28 -14.20
C ILE A 96 5.47 -10.97 -13.41
N GLU A 97 6.57 -10.22 -13.32
CA GLU A 97 6.66 -8.96 -12.58
C GLU A 97 7.36 -7.89 -13.43
N LYS A 98 6.78 -6.69 -13.43
CA LYS A 98 7.32 -5.55 -14.18
C LYS A 98 8.62 -5.02 -13.58
N GLY A 99 8.77 -5.06 -12.26
CA GLY A 99 9.96 -4.62 -11.55
C GLY A 99 11.13 -5.58 -11.72
N GLY A 100 12.32 -5.10 -11.38
CA GLY A 100 13.55 -5.89 -11.39
C GLY A 100 13.66 -6.99 -10.32
N ASP A 101 12.73 -7.06 -9.38
CA ASP A 101 12.73 -8.04 -8.28
C ASP A 101 11.33 -8.16 -7.66
N PHE A 102 11.13 -9.13 -6.78
CA PHE A 102 9.90 -9.27 -5.99
C PHE A 102 9.73 -8.14 -4.96
N GLY A 103 8.48 -7.93 -4.55
CA GLY A 103 8.09 -6.97 -3.50
C GLY A 103 6.94 -6.06 -3.90
N GLY A 104 6.65 -5.93 -5.20
CA GLY A 104 5.55 -5.10 -5.70
C GLY A 104 5.64 -3.68 -5.15
N THR A 105 4.65 -3.24 -4.36
CA THR A 105 4.66 -1.94 -3.68
C THR A 105 5.99 -1.63 -2.99
N TRP A 106 6.58 -2.62 -2.31
CA TRP A 106 7.81 -2.45 -1.53
C TRP A 106 9.09 -2.55 -2.36
N TYR A 107 8.98 -3.09 -3.59
CA TYR A 107 10.04 -2.95 -4.59
C TYR A 107 10.07 -1.52 -5.13
N TRP A 108 8.91 -0.96 -5.47
CA TRP A 108 8.80 0.33 -6.14
C TRP A 108 8.98 1.53 -5.18
N ASN A 109 8.35 1.50 -4.01
CA ASN A 109 8.34 2.62 -3.08
C ASN A 109 9.53 2.55 -2.13
N ARG A 110 10.63 3.16 -2.53
CA ARG A 110 11.87 3.22 -1.75
C ARG A 110 12.19 4.62 -1.23
N TYR A 111 11.20 5.52 -1.18
CA TYR A 111 11.41 6.88 -0.69
C TYR A 111 11.84 6.89 0.80
N PRO A 112 12.56 7.93 1.26
CA PRO A 112 13.01 8.04 2.64
C PRO A 112 11.84 8.02 3.63
N GLY A 113 11.94 7.15 4.63
CA GLY A 113 10.90 6.99 5.66
C GLY A 113 9.73 6.09 5.26
N ALA A 114 9.74 5.50 4.05
CA ALA A 114 8.71 4.56 3.62
C ALA A 114 8.57 3.40 4.62
N ALA A 115 7.34 3.14 5.08
CA ALA A 115 7.06 2.11 6.07
C ALA A 115 5.58 1.70 6.06
N CYS A 116 5.25 0.53 6.63
CA CYS A 116 3.85 0.08 6.70
C CYS A 116 3.04 0.88 7.74
N ASP A 117 1.75 1.06 7.48
CA ASP A 117 0.80 1.77 8.35
C ASP A 117 -0.09 0.82 9.18
N ILE A 118 -0.09 -0.46 8.82
CA ILE A 118 -0.63 -1.58 9.62
C ILE A 118 0.53 -2.20 10.41
N GLU A 119 0.24 -2.70 11.61
CA GLU A 119 1.22 -3.42 12.43
C GLU A 119 1.89 -4.55 11.63
N SER A 120 3.23 -4.62 11.68
CA SER A 120 4.06 -5.54 10.91
C SER A 120 3.71 -7.01 11.16
N TYR A 121 3.35 -7.35 12.40
CA TYR A 121 2.93 -8.70 12.83
C TYR A 121 1.56 -9.15 12.27
N VAL A 122 0.85 -8.23 11.60
CA VAL A 122 -0.44 -8.48 10.93
C VAL A 122 -0.29 -8.28 9.42
N TYR A 123 0.47 -7.28 9.01
CA TYR A 123 0.62 -6.87 7.62
C TYR A 123 1.49 -7.83 6.80
N LEU A 124 2.59 -8.31 7.38
CA LEU A 124 3.54 -9.14 6.65
C LEU A 124 3.04 -10.58 6.53
N PRO A 125 2.94 -11.14 5.32
CA PRO A 125 2.47 -12.50 5.15
C PRO A 125 3.54 -13.50 5.59
N LEU A 126 3.12 -14.72 5.95
CA LEU A 126 3.99 -15.88 6.13
C LEU A 126 5.07 -15.72 7.23
N LEU A 127 4.84 -14.91 8.27
CA LEU A 127 5.82 -14.70 9.35
C LEU A 127 6.16 -16.01 10.07
N GLU A 128 5.15 -16.79 10.43
CA GLU A 128 5.33 -18.10 11.09
C GLU A 128 6.02 -19.10 10.17
N GLU A 129 5.57 -19.20 8.91
CA GLU A 129 6.13 -20.12 7.93
C GLU A 129 7.60 -19.81 7.59
N THR A 130 7.99 -18.55 7.58
CA THR A 130 9.37 -18.12 7.30
C THR A 130 10.26 -18.04 8.55
N GLY A 131 9.67 -18.16 9.74
CA GLY A 131 10.35 -17.92 11.01
C GLY A 131 10.83 -16.47 11.17
N PHE A 132 10.32 -15.54 10.37
CA PHE A 132 10.73 -14.14 10.42
C PHE A 132 9.94 -13.39 11.48
N MET A 133 10.65 -12.62 12.32
CA MET A 133 10.08 -11.68 13.26
C MET A 133 10.50 -10.27 12.88
N PRO A 134 9.56 -9.35 12.58
CA PRO A 134 9.89 -7.95 12.28
C PRO A 134 10.62 -7.28 13.45
N VAL A 135 11.48 -6.30 13.17
CA VAL A 135 12.26 -5.62 14.23
C VAL A 135 11.48 -4.53 14.98
N GLU A 136 10.42 -4.02 14.38
CA GLU A 136 9.58 -2.97 14.94
C GLU A 136 8.11 -3.14 14.57
N LYS A 137 7.24 -2.51 15.37
CA LYS A 137 5.79 -2.57 15.23
C LYS A 137 5.32 -2.09 13.85
N TYR A 138 5.96 -1.06 13.29
CA TYR A 138 5.64 -0.58 11.94
C TYR A 138 6.88 -0.52 11.05
N THR A 139 7.32 -1.69 10.60
CA THR A 139 8.57 -1.85 9.88
C THR A 139 8.70 -1.02 8.60
N ARG A 140 9.95 -0.70 8.25
CA ARG A 140 10.35 0.13 7.12
C ARG A 140 10.45 -0.67 5.83
N ALA A 141 10.26 0.01 4.70
CA ALA A 141 10.26 -0.57 3.37
C ALA A 141 11.44 -1.51 3.05
N PRO A 142 12.70 -1.23 3.47
CA PRO A 142 13.82 -2.15 3.21
C PRO A 142 13.63 -3.54 3.84
N GLU A 143 13.14 -3.61 5.07
CA GLU A 143 12.87 -4.90 5.74
C GLU A 143 11.71 -5.64 5.07
N ILE A 144 10.67 -4.90 4.65
CA ILE A 144 9.52 -5.48 3.94
C ILE A 144 9.92 -6.04 2.56
N LEU A 145 10.77 -5.32 1.84
CA LEU A 145 11.33 -5.78 0.56
C LEU A 145 12.17 -7.04 0.77
N GLU A 146 13.02 -7.06 1.80
CA GLU A 146 13.82 -8.24 2.11
C GLU A 146 12.95 -9.43 2.57
N HIS A 147 11.84 -9.18 3.27
CA HIS A 147 10.86 -10.22 3.59
C HIS A 147 10.17 -10.77 2.33
N SER A 148 9.86 -9.92 1.36
CA SER A 148 9.33 -10.36 0.06
C SER A 148 10.29 -11.32 -0.64
N ARG A 149 11.60 -11.00 -0.63
CA ARG A 149 12.65 -11.88 -1.15
C ARG A 149 12.80 -13.16 -0.33
N ARG A 150 12.59 -13.10 1.00
CA ARG A 150 12.53 -14.29 1.87
C ARG A 150 11.55 -15.31 1.37
N ILE A 151 10.31 -14.86 1.15
CA ILE A 151 9.21 -15.69 0.71
C ILE A 151 9.55 -16.27 -0.67
N ALA A 152 9.98 -15.42 -1.60
CA ALA A 152 10.36 -15.88 -2.93
C ALA A 152 11.45 -16.97 -2.91
N ARG A 153 12.49 -16.82 -2.09
CA ARG A 153 13.55 -17.83 -1.94
C ARG A 153 13.04 -19.10 -1.27
N GLN A 154 12.32 -18.99 -0.16
CA GLN A 154 11.83 -20.14 0.60
C GLN A 154 10.93 -21.05 -0.22
N TYR A 155 10.11 -20.47 -1.10
CA TYR A 155 9.17 -21.22 -1.94
C TYR A 155 9.70 -21.52 -3.35
N GLY A 156 10.95 -21.14 -3.68
CA GLY A 156 11.56 -21.39 -4.99
C GLY A 156 10.91 -20.58 -6.13
N LEU A 157 10.32 -19.42 -5.83
CA LEU A 157 9.55 -18.62 -6.79
C LEU A 157 10.42 -17.86 -7.80
N TYR A 158 11.74 -17.79 -7.58
CA TYR A 158 12.67 -17.22 -8.55
C TYR A 158 12.91 -18.15 -9.76
N ASP A 159 12.74 -19.47 -9.60
CA ASP A 159 13.20 -20.48 -10.56
C ASP A 159 12.55 -20.35 -11.94
N ASN A 160 11.30 -19.89 -11.99
CA ASN A 160 10.55 -19.63 -13.23
C ASN A 160 9.93 -18.22 -13.21
N ALA A 161 10.67 -17.22 -12.70
CA ALA A 161 10.24 -15.83 -12.70
C ALA A 161 10.65 -15.09 -13.98
N CYS A 162 9.71 -14.35 -14.57
CA CYS A 162 9.96 -13.35 -15.60
C CYS A 162 9.87 -11.95 -14.97
N LEU A 163 11.01 -11.50 -14.41
CA LEU A 163 11.18 -10.13 -13.91
C LEU A 163 11.38 -9.15 -15.07
N GLN A 164 11.30 -7.85 -14.80
CA GLN A 164 11.41 -6.79 -15.80
C GLN A 164 10.46 -6.99 -17.00
N THR A 165 9.29 -7.60 -16.77
CA THR A 165 8.37 -8.05 -17.82
C THR A 165 6.96 -7.56 -17.50
N GLU A 166 6.38 -6.77 -18.40
CA GLU A 166 5.00 -6.28 -18.30
C GLU A 166 4.12 -7.06 -19.27
N VAL A 167 3.05 -7.69 -18.75
CA VAL A 167 2.01 -8.31 -19.59
C VAL A 167 1.28 -7.20 -20.34
N SER A 168 1.25 -7.30 -21.66
CA SER A 168 0.62 -6.34 -22.57
C SER A 168 -0.75 -6.80 -23.04
N ASP A 169 -0.94 -8.11 -23.23
CA ASP A 169 -2.21 -8.68 -23.65
C ASP A 169 -2.39 -10.10 -23.07
N MET A 170 -3.64 -10.52 -22.93
CA MET A 170 -3.99 -11.84 -22.45
C MET A 170 -5.40 -12.23 -22.90
N TYR A 171 -5.51 -13.41 -23.50
CA TYR A 171 -6.78 -13.92 -24.01
C TYR A 171 -6.86 -15.44 -23.91
N TRP A 172 -8.08 -15.95 -23.87
CA TRP A 172 -8.35 -17.39 -23.88
C TRP A 172 -8.40 -17.90 -25.32
N ASP A 173 -7.71 -19.00 -25.60
CA ASP A 173 -7.82 -19.74 -26.86
C ASP A 173 -8.81 -20.89 -26.68
N ASP A 174 -9.99 -20.80 -27.32
CA ASP A 174 -11.05 -21.81 -27.19
C ASP A 174 -10.69 -23.17 -27.81
N ASP A 175 -9.89 -23.18 -28.88
CA ASP A 175 -9.50 -24.40 -29.58
C ASP A 175 -8.40 -25.13 -28.80
N ALA A 176 -7.38 -24.41 -28.36
CA ALA A 176 -6.27 -24.97 -27.59
C ALA A 176 -6.56 -25.12 -26.09
N ARG A 177 -7.61 -24.46 -25.58
CA ARG A 177 -8.07 -24.49 -24.17
C ARG A 177 -7.00 -24.07 -23.17
N HIS A 178 -6.30 -22.99 -23.48
CA HIS A 178 -5.36 -22.34 -22.57
C HIS A 178 -5.42 -20.83 -22.71
N TRP A 179 -4.84 -20.13 -21.75
CA TRP A 179 -4.54 -18.72 -21.87
C TRP A 179 -3.32 -18.52 -22.77
N VAL A 180 -3.38 -17.48 -23.61
CA VAL A 180 -2.22 -16.91 -24.31
C VAL A 180 -1.88 -15.60 -23.60
N ILE A 181 -0.60 -15.43 -23.26
CA ILE A 181 -0.07 -14.27 -22.53
C ILE A 181 1.03 -13.62 -23.36
N GLU A 182 0.84 -12.35 -23.69
CA GLU A 182 1.80 -11.54 -24.44
C GLU A 182 2.42 -10.46 -23.55
N THR A 183 3.69 -10.14 -23.79
CA THR A 183 4.44 -9.18 -22.95
C THR A 183 5.14 -8.11 -23.78
N ASN A 184 5.56 -7.04 -23.10
CA ASN A 184 6.41 -6.00 -23.67
C ASN A 184 7.84 -6.46 -24.07
N ARG A 185 8.14 -7.76 -23.92
CA ARG A 185 9.41 -8.38 -24.34
C ARG A 185 9.26 -9.28 -25.56
N GLY A 186 8.08 -9.30 -26.18
CA GLY A 186 7.78 -10.17 -27.33
C GLY A 186 7.52 -11.61 -26.93
N ASP A 187 7.28 -11.89 -25.65
CA ASP A 187 6.87 -13.22 -25.19
C ASP A 187 5.47 -13.53 -25.72
N ARG A 188 5.23 -14.81 -25.96
CA ARG A 188 3.91 -15.36 -26.28
C ARG A 188 3.75 -16.71 -25.61
N MET A 189 3.61 -16.67 -24.28
CA MET A 189 3.52 -17.84 -23.42
C MET A 189 2.10 -18.39 -23.40
N THR A 190 1.95 -19.63 -22.96
CA THR A 190 0.62 -20.21 -22.71
C THR A 190 0.50 -20.82 -21.32
N ALA A 191 -0.72 -20.83 -20.76
CA ALA A 191 -0.97 -21.44 -19.45
C ALA A 191 -2.38 -21.98 -19.24
N ASP A 192 -2.51 -23.03 -18.43
CA ASP A 192 -3.83 -23.57 -18.06
C ASP A 192 -4.60 -22.60 -17.15
N TYR A 193 -3.90 -21.99 -16.20
CA TYR A 193 -4.48 -21.08 -15.21
C TYR A 193 -3.69 -19.76 -15.13
N VAL A 194 -4.42 -18.67 -14.91
CA VAL A 194 -3.84 -17.35 -14.63
C VAL A 194 -4.38 -16.80 -13.32
N ILE A 195 -3.48 -16.31 -12.46
CA ILE A 195 -3.80 -15.61 -11.21
C ILE A 195 -3.39 -14.15 -11.34
N MET A 196 -4.37 -13.25 -11.23
CA MET A 196 -4.16 -11.81 -11.30
C MET A 196 -3.85 -11.22 -9.92
N SER A 197 -2.64 -10.71 -9.74
CA SER A 197 -2.15 -10.09 -8.49
C SER A 197 -1.42 -8.77 -8.74
N ASN A 198 -1.96 -7.99 -9.69
CA ASN A 198 -1.38 -6.75 -10.19
C ASN A 198 -1.49 -5.54 -9.24
N GLY A 199 -2.25 -5.67 -8.15
CA GLY A 199 -2.38 -4.67 -7.09
C GLY A 199 -3.16 -3.40 -7.47
N PRO A 200 -3.76 -2.68 -6.50
CA PRO A 200 -4.63 -1.54 -6.79
C PRO A 200 -3.91 -0.20 -7.02
N LEU A 201 -2.64 -0.08 -6.62
CA LEU A 201 -1.88 1.19 -6.59
C LEU A 201 -0.53 1.08 -7.32
N ASN A 202 -0.53 0.50 -8.52
CA ASN A 202 0.69 0.18 -9.29
C ASN A 202 1.05 1.23 -10.36
N ARG A 203 0.13 2.12 -10.72
CA ARG A 203 0.35 3.18 -11.72
C ARG A 203 0.39 4.55 -11.03
N PRO A 204 1.56 5.21 -10.98
CA PRO A 204 1.63 6.55 -10.43
C PRO A 204 0.79 7.53 -11.29
N LYS A 205 0.27 8.58 -10.66
CA LYS A 205 -0.58 9.57 -11.32
C LYS A 205 0.01 10.94 -11.07
N LEU A 206 0.23 11.69 -12.14
CA LEU A 206 0.61 13.09 -12.01
C LEU A 206 -0.65 13.97 -11.92
N PRO A 207 -0.62 15.03 -11.10
CA PRO A 207 -1.65 16.05 -11.16
C PRO A 207 -1.56 16.75 -12.53
N GLY A 208 -2.69 16.92 -13.23
CA GLY A 208 -2.77 17.64 -14.50
C GLY A 208 -2.61 19.15 -14.34
N ILE A 209 -1.47 19.58 -13.80
CA ILE A 209 -1.14 21.00 -13.57
C ILE A 209 -0.74 21.61 -14.92
N PRO A 210 -1.46 22.60 -15.45
CA PRO A 210 -1.10 23.23 -16.71
C PRO A 210 0.32 23.81 -16.66
N GLY A 211 1.15 23.50 -17.65
CA GLY A 211 2.52 24.00 -17.75
C GLY A 211 3.56 23.21 -16.95
N VAL A 212 3.17 22.13 -16.25
CA VAL A 212 4.11 21.30 -15.48
C VAL A 212 5.20 20.66 -16.36
N GLU A 213 4.89 20.40 -17.63
CA GLU A 213 5.82 19.93 -18.67
C GLU A 213 6.91 20.94 -19.03
N THR A 214 6.69 22.23 -18.72
CA THR A 214 7.67 23.29 -19.00
C THR A 214 8.68 23.50 -17.87
N TYR A 215 8.48 22.86 -16.72
CA TYR A 215 9.38 22.95 -15.58
C TYR A 215 10.79 22.49 -15.99
N LYS A 216 11.80 23.31 -15.66
CA LYS A 216 13.20 23.09 -16.05
C LYS A 216 14.07 22.53 -14.93
N GLY A 217 13.53 22.42 -13.72
CA GLY A 217 14.23 21.78 -12.61
C GLY A 217 14.09 20.26 -12.67
N HIS A 218 14.85 19.57 -11.82
CA HIS A 218 14.72 18.12 -11.66
C HIS A 218 13.42 17.76 -10.96
N SER A 219 12.74 16.72 -11.43
CA SER A 219 11.49 16.23 -10.86
C SER A 219 11.37 14.73 -11.04
N PHE A 220 10.73 14.05 -10.09
CA PHE A 220 10.43 12.62 -10.12
C PHE A 220 9.24 12.31 -9.19
N HIS A 221 8.65 11.12 -9.34
CA HIS A 221 7.57 10.66 -8.47
C HIS A 221 8.13 9.84 -7.30
N THR A 222 7.52 9.93 -6.11
CA THR A 222 8.01 9.24 -4.90
C THR A 222 8.05 7.72 -5.00
N SER A 223 7.24 7.13 -5.89
CA SER A 223 7.25 5.70 -6.21
C SER A 223 8.38 5.27 -7.16
N ARG A 224 9.21 6.20 -7.62
CA ARG A 224 10.42 6.05 -8.45
C ARG A 224 11.48 7.01 -7.93
N TRP A 225 11.89 6.78 -6.68
CA TRP A 225 12.76 7.72 -5.99
C TRP A 225 14.15 7.74 -6.64
N ASP A 226 14.64 8.93 -6.97
CA ASP A 226 15.92 9.14 -7.64
C ASP A 226 17.03 9.45 -6.64
N TYR A 227 17.67 8.38 -6.14
CA TYR A 227 18.79 8.52 -5.21
C TYR A 227 20.08 9.02 -5.87
N ASP A 228 20.23 8.90 -7.18
CA ASP A 228 21.38 9.47 -7.89
C ASP A 228 21.35 11.00 -7.83
N TYR A 229 20.14 11.58 -7.92
CA TYR A 229 19.96 13.01 -7.73
C TYR A 229 19.93 13.43 -6.26
N THR A 230 19.15 12.76 -5.40
CA THR A 230 18.98 13.21 -4.01
C THR A 230 20.17 12.89 -3.11
N GLY A 231 20.96 11.89 -3.47
CA GLY A 231 21.87 11.18 -2.56
C GLY A 231 21.11 10.50 -1.41
N GLY A 232 21.85 9.82 -0.54
CA GLY A 232 21.29 9.12 0.62
C GLY A 232 20.61 7.79 0.26
N ASP A 233 19.71 7.34 1.13
CA ASP A 233 18.96 6.09 0.97
C ASP A 233 17.58 6.17 1.67
N ALA A 234 16.92 5.02 1.81
CA ALA A 234 15.58 4.91 2.43
C ALA A 234 15.53 5.36 3.90
N SER A 235 16.68 5.56 4.56
CA SER A 235 16.79 6.12 5.91
C SER A 235 16.97 7.64 5.93
N GLY A 236 17.21 8.28 4.77
CA GLY A 236 17.44 9.72 4.64
C GLY A 236 18.85 10.04 4.18
N GLY A 237 19.47 11.06 4.79
CA GLY A 237 20.85 11.48 4.44
C GLY A 237 20.96 12.14 3.05
N LEU A 238 19.88 12.75 2.57
CA LEU A 238 19.67 13.31 1.22
C LEU A 238 20.64 14.46 0.87
N THR A 239 21.93 14.17 0.81
CA THR A 239 23.01 15.16 0.76
C THR A 239 23.03 15.97 -0.54
N GLY A 240 22.46 15.44 -1.63
CA GLY A 240 22.32 16.15 -2.91
C GLY A 240 21.31 17.30 -2.87
N LEU A 241 20.51 17.40 -1.79
CA LEU A 241 19.48 18.43 -1.63
C LEU A 241 19.90 19.64 -0.79
N LYS A 242 21.10 19.62 -0.19
CA LYS A 242 21.56 20.62 0.81
C LYS A 242 21.51 22.08 0.36
N ASP A 243 21.68 22.34 -0.93
CA ASP A 243 21.64 23.68 -1.53
C ASP A 243 20.35 23.94 -2.33
N LYS A 244 19.42 22.96 -2.37
CA LYS A 244 18.24 22.96 -3.22
C LYS A 244 16.99 23.45 -2.49
N ARG A 245 16.16 24.16 -3.24
CA ARG A 245 14.77 24.46 -2.87
C ARG A 245 13.92 23.34 -3.42
N VAL A 246 13.31 22.55 -2.56
CA VAL A 246 12.57 21.33 -2.93
C VAL A 246 11.07 21.58 -2.77
N GLY A 247 10.29 21.22 -3.78
CA GLY A 247 8.83 21.24 -3.73
C GLY A 247 8.28 19.82 -3.68
N ILE A 248 7.31 19.56 -2.80
CA ILE A 248 6.55 18.30 -2.79
C ILE A 248 5.06 18.60 -2.98
N ILE A 249 4.43 17.92 -3.93
CA ILE A 249 3.02 18.08 -4.26
C ILE A 249 2.23 16.91 -3.70
N GLY A 250 1.28 17.21 -2.82
CA GLY A 250 0.46 16.22 -2.13
C GLY A 250 0.87 16.00 -0.68
N THR A 251 -0.13 15.62 0.12
CA THR A 251 -0.04 15.52 1.59
C THR A 251 -0.64 14.22 2.10
N GLY A 252 -0.69 13.18 1.25
CA GLY A 252 -1.11 11.82 1.64
C GLY A 252 -0.03 11.09 2.45
N ALA A 253 -0.27 9.82 2.77
CA ALA A 253 0.62 9.01 3.62
C ALA A 253 2.11 9.05 3.21
N THR A 254 2.40 8.95 1.91
CA THR A 254 3.77 9.07 1.41
C THR A 254 4.43 10.40 1.77
N ALA A 255 3.72 11.51 1.65
CA ALA A 255 4.27 12.82 2.00
C ALA A 255 4.49 12.93 3.51
N VAL A 256 3.56 12.41 4.33
CA VAL A 256 3.72 12.39 5.80
C VAL A 256 5.01 11.68 6.21
N GLN A 257 5.37 10.59 5.52
CA GLN A 257 6.59 9.84 5.79
C GLN A 257 7.87 10.50 5.24
N CYS A 258 7.84 11.07 4.03
CA CYS A 258 9.05 11.60 3.39
C CYS A 258 9.36 13.08 3.69
N VAL A 259 8.36 13.89 4.06
CA VAL A 259 8.53 15.32 4.40
C VAL A 259 9.57 15.54 5.52
N PRO A 260 9.59 14.77 6.63
CA PRO A 260 10.63 14.94 7.66
C PRO A 260 12.05 14.78 7.11
N HIS A 261 12.30 13.78 6.27
CA HIS A 261 13.61 13.54 5.66
C HIS A 261 13.98 14.62 4.63
N LEU A 262 13.00 15.09 3.84
CA LEU A 262 13.20 16.20 2.92
C LEU A 262 13.50 17.51 3.66
N ALA A 263 12.84 17.77 4.79
CA ALA A 263 13.05 18.96 5.59
C ALA A 263 14.45 18.99 6.23
N GLU A 264 14.97 17.83 6.63
CA GLU A 264 16.34 17.69 7.13
C GLU A 264 17.39 17.86 6.03
N GLY A 265 17.12 17.33 4.83
CA GLY A 265 18.08 17.30 3.72
C GLY A 265 18.15 18.55 2.85
N ALA A 266 17.02 19.28 2.68
CA ALA A 266 16.91 20.38 1.75
C ALA A 266 17.27 21.75 2.35
N LYS A 267 17.69 22.71 1.50
CA LYS A 267 17.86 24.12 1.93
C LYS A 267 16.53 24.77 2.31
N GLU A 268 15.50 24.48 1.54
CA GLU A 268 14.14 24.98 1.73
C GLU A 268 13.18 23.90 1.22
N LEU A 269 12.17 23.56 2.01
CA LEU A 269 11.10 22.64 1.61
C LEU A 269 9.78 23.39 1.49
N ILE A 270 9.12 23.26 0.34
CA ILE A 270 7.80 23.82 0.07
C ILE A 270 6.81 22.67 -0.11
N VAL A 271 5.80 22.60 0.76
CA VAL A 271 4.76 21.57 0.72
C VAL A 271 3.49 22.16 0.07
N PHE A 272 3.14 21.65 -1.10
CA PHE A 272 1.93 22.07 -1.83
C PHE A 272 0.75 21.18 -1.43
N GLN A 273 -0.08 21.70 -0.53
CA GLN A 273 -1.24 21.00 0.01
C GLN A 273 -2.53 21.39 -0.71
N ARG A 274 -3.32 20.40 -1.13
CA ARG A 274 -4.71 20.59 -1.56
C ARG A 274 -5.69 20.26 -0.43
N THR A 275 -5.58 19.06 0.14
CA THR A 275 -6.40 18.60 1.27
C THR A 275 -5.46 18.09 2.36
N PRO A 276 -5.53 18.62 3.60
CA PRO A 276 -4.73 18.08 4.70
C PRO A 276 -5.14 16.64 5.00
N SER A 277 -4.16 15.78 5.32
CA SER A 277 -4.44 14.48 5.93
C SER A 277 -4.69 14.66 7.42
N SER A 278 -5.56 13.82 7.99
CA SER A 278 -5.61 13.61 9.43
C SER A 278 -4.38 12.82 9.86
N ILE A 279 -3.64 13.35 10.83
CA ILE A 279 -2.39 12.75 11.31
C ILE A 279 -2.60 12.32 12.75
N ASP A 280 -2.41 11.03 13.02
CA ASP A 280 -2.50 10.46 14.35
C ASP A 280 -1.12 9.96 14.82
N VAL A 281 -1.02 9.65 16.11
CA VAL A 281 0.20 9.12 16.71
C VAL A 281 0.43 7.69 16.21
N ARG A 282 1.55 7.49 15.51
CA ARG A 282 1.98 6.15 15.08
C ARG A 282 2.38 5.26 16.26
N ASN A 283 2.98 5.83 17.31
CA ASN A 283 3.46 5.12 18.51
C ASN A 283 4.31 3.87 18.16
N ASP A 284 5.25 4.08 17.23
CA ASP A 284 6.14 3.02 16.76
C ASP A 284 7.11 2.59 17.86
N ARG A 285 7.48 1.32 17.86
CA ARG A 285 8.33 0.72 18.90
C ARG A 285 9.06 -0.50 18.38
N PRO A 286 10.27 -0.81 18.90
CA PRO A 286 10.91 -2.09 18.66
C PRO A 286 10.02 -3.26 19.08
N THR A 287 10.21 -4.40 18.43
CA THR A 287 9.60 -5.66 18.84
C THR A 287 10.12 -6.05 20.22
N ASP A 288 9.21 -6.41 21.12
CA ASP A 288 9.56 -6.97 22.42
C ASP A 288 10.02 -8.42 22.24
N GLU A 289 11.32 -8.66 22.45
CA GLU A 289 11.91 -9.99 22.30
C GLU A 289 11.37 -11.02 23.29
N ASP A 290 11.00 -10.60 24.50
CA ASP A 290 10.48 -11.51 25.50
C ASP A 290 9.04 -11.91 25.17
N TRP A 291 8.23 -10.97 24.68
CA TRP A 291 6.94 -11.28 24.07
C TRP A 291 7.10 -12.24 22.88
N ALA A 292 8.02 -11.96 21.95
CA ALA A 292 8.22 -12.79 20.77
C ALA A 292 8.57 -14.25 21.11
N LYS A 293 9.31 -14.50 22.19
CA LYS A 293 9.65 -15.85 22.70
C LYS A 293 8.45 -16.60 23.27
N THR A 294 7.36 -15.91 23.61
CA THR A 294 6.13 -16.52 24.14
C THR A 294 5.12 -16.95 23.07
N LEU A 295 5.41 -16.66 21.79
CA LEU A 295 4.51 -16.95 20.70
C LEU A 295 4.46 -18.44 20.39
N GLU A 296 3.25 -19.00 20.42
CA GLU A 296 2.97 -20.40 20.13
C GLU A 296 2.47 -20.59 18.68
N PRO A 297 2.57 -21.80 18.10
CA PRO A 297 2.08 -22.06 16.75
C PRO A 297 0.65 -21.57 16.51
N GLY A 298 0.41 -20.92 15.37
CA GLY A 298 -0.86 -20.28 15.01
C GLY A 298 -1.04 -18.85 15.52
N TRP A 299 -0.07 -18.28 16.24
CA TRP A 299 -0.13 -16.89 16.75
C TRP A 299 -0.39 -15.87 15.64
N HIS A 300 0.23 -16.07 14.48
CA HIS A 300 0.19 -15.09 13.38
C HIS A 300 -1.22 -14.98 12.82
N LYS A 301 -1.84 -16.14 12.53
CA LYS A 301 -3.23 -16.20 12.08
C LYS A 301 -4.19 -15.64 13.12
N HIS A 302 -4.01 -16.01 14.40
CA HIS A 302 -4.85 -15.52 15.48
C HIS A 302 -4.80 -13.97 15.59
N ARG A 303 -3.60 -13.39 15.47
CA ARG A 303 -3.40 -11.94 15.53
C ARG A 303 -4.04 -11.22 14.33
N MET A 304 -3.88 -11.76 13.11
CA MET A 304 -4.55 -11.24 11.92
C MET A 304 -6.08 -11.31 12.04
N GLU A 305 -6.64 -12.42 12.52
CA GLU A 305 -8.08 -12.58 12.72
C GLU A 305 -8.63 -11.63 13.79
N ASN A 306 -7.88 -11.43 14.88
CA ASN A 306 -8.20 -10.45 15.92
C ASN A 306 -8.29 -9.03 15.35
N PHE A 307 -7.24 -8.60 14.63
CA PHE A 307 -7.20 -7.29 14.00
C PHE A 307 -8.35 -7.11 13.00
N ASN A 308 -8.52 -8.05 12.07
CA ASN A 308 -9.58 -8.00 11.05
C ASN A 308 -10.97 -7.98 11.67
N THR A 309 -11.21 -8.74 12.74
CA THR A 309 -12.48 -8.72 13.47
C THR A 309 -12.75 -7.31 14.00
N LEU A 310 -11.78 -6.70 14.68
CA LEU A 310 -11.92 -5.37 15.26
C LEU A 310 -12.12 -4.30 14.20
N VAL A 311 -11.30 -4.26 13.14
CA VAL A 311 -11.41 -3.21 12.10
C VAL A 311 -12.64 -3.37 11.20
N SER A 312 -13.29 -4.53 11.22
CA SER A 312 -14.55 -4.79 10.49
C SER A 312 -15.80 -4.55 11.34
N GLY A 313 -15.66 -4.02 12.57
CA GLY A 313 -16.79 -3.76 13.46
C GLY A 313 -17.26 -4.98 14.26
N GLY A 314 -16.47 -6.05 14.29
CA GLY A 314 -16.69 -7.21 15.16
C GLY A 314 -16.18 -6.99 16.58
N PHE A 315 -16.54 -7.90 17.48
CA PHE A 315 -16.08 -7.89 18.86
C PHE A 315 -14.95 -8.91 19.08
N ALA A 316 -13.87 -8.47 19.73
CA ALA A 316 -12.86 -9.35 20.30
C ALA A 316 -12.70 -9.04 21.79
N LYS A 317 -12.54 -10.07 22.61
CA LYS A 317 -12.39 -9.95 24.07
C LYS A 317 -11.15 -9.13 24.44
N GLU A 318 -10.09 -9.30 23.67
CA GLU A 318 -8.82 -8.60 23.81
C GLU A 318 -8.49 -7.97 22.46
N ASP A 319 -7.88 -6.79 22.50
CA ASP A 319 -7.33 -6.12 21.33
C ASP A 319 -5.83 -6.35 21.38
N LEU A 320 -5.33 -7.15 20.45
CA LEU A 320 -3.93 -7.57 20.47
C LEU A 320 -3.00 -6.51 19.89
N VAL A 321 -3.53 -5.62 19.04
CA VAL A 321 -2.75 -4.61 18.29
C VAL A 321 -2.66 -3.30 19.05
N MET A 322 -3.76 -2.88 19.69
CA MET A 322 -3.83 -1.67 20.54
C MET A 322 -3.22 -0.44 19.87
N ASP A 323 -3.79 -0.03 18.73
CA ASP A 323 -3.33 1.16 18.00
C ASP A 323 -4.48 2.03 17.48
N GLY A 324 -4.14 3.04 16.67
CA GLY A 324 -5.11 3.96 16.10
C GLY A 324 -6.21 3.27 15.27
N TRP A 325 -5.89 2.18 14.57
CA TRP A 325 -6.86 1.46 13.74
C TRP A 325 -7.94 0.79 14.58
N THR A 326 -7.55 0.07 15.64
CA THR A 326 -8.51 -0.63 16.49
C THR A 326 -9.27 0.35 17.40
N HIS A 327 -8.67 1.48 17.78
CA HIS A 327 -9.33 2.51 18.59
C HIS A 327 -10.51 3.18 17.89
N ILE A 328 -10.39 3.50 16.60
CA ILE A 328 -11.46 4.17 15.81
C ILE A 328 -12.74 3.32 15.83
N ILE A 329 -12.61 2.02 15.59
CA ILE A 329 -13.78 1.13 15.52
C ILE A 329 -14.32 0.74 16.89
N ARG A 330 -13.47 0.65 17.92
CA ARG A 330 -13.93 0.42 19.30
C ARG A 330 -14.80 1.56 19.81
N ASN A 331 -14.51 2.81 19.46
CA ASN A 331 -15.36 3.94 19.82
C ASN A 331 -16.75 3.84 19.18
N LEU A 332 -16.85 3.43 17.91
CA LEU A 332 -18.11 3.19 17.22
C LEU A 332 -18.99 2.16 17.95
N LEU A 333 -18.41 1.01 18.29
CA LEU A 333 -19.13 -0.08 18.99
C LEU A 333 -19.45 0.27 20.44
N PHE A 334 -18.57 1.02 21.11
CA PHE A 334 -18.80 1.51 22.47
C PHE A 334 -19.94 2.54 22.51
N ILE A 335 -20.02 3.44 21.53
CA ILE A 335 -21.12 4.40 21.39
C ILE A 335 -22.43 3.69 21.04
N ALA A 336 -22.39 2.66 20.19
CA ALA A 336 -23.58 1.86 19.88
C ALA A 336 -24.07 0.98 21.04
N SER A 337 -23.19 0.65 22.00
CA SER A 337 -23.52 -0.20 23.17
C SER A 337 -23.76 0.55 24.47
N LYS A 338 -23.35 1.83 24.55
CA LYS A 338 -23.79 2.74 25.62
C LYS A 338 -25.06 3.47 25.19
N GLU A 339 -25.94 3.64 26.17
CA GLU A 339 -27.37 3.97 26.04
C GLU A 339 -28.21 2.75 25.68
N GLY A 340 -29.33 2.56 26.38
CA GLY A 340 -30.30 1.51 26.08
C GLY A 340 -31.02 1.75 24.74
N ASN A 341 -30.25 1.87 23.65
CA ASN A 341 -30.72 2.08 22.29
C ASN A 341 -31.42 0.82 21.81
N GLN A 342 -32.75 0.83 21.92
CA GLN A 342 -33.62 -0.21 21.37
C GLN A 342 -33.79 -0.05 19.84
N ASP A 343 -33.35 1.08 19.26
CA ASP A 343 -33.38 1.35 17.82
C ASP A 343 -31.97 1.26 17.22
N LEU A 344 -31.70 0.11 16.59
CA LEU A 344 -30.49 -0.16 15.80
C LEU A 344 -30.81 -0.14 14.30
N SER A 345 -31.71 0.74 13.87
CA SER A 345 -31.97 0.92 12.44
C SER A 345 -30.69 1.35 11.70
N PRO A 346 -30.54 0.99 10.40
CA PRO A 346 -29.38 1.38 9.61
C PRO A 346 -29.09 2.88 9.62
N ALA A 347 -30.14 3.71 9.65
CA ALA A 347 -30.03 5.17 9.72
C ALA A 347 -29.41 5.63 11.04
N LYS A 348 -29.84 5.07 12.18
CA LYS A 348 -29.27 5.44 13.48
C LYS A 348 -27.83 4.98 13.63
N LEU A 349 -27.49 3.79 13.12
CA LEU A 349 -26.11 3.31 13.08
C LEU A 349 -25.20 4.23 12.26
N GLN A 350 -25.68 4.76 11.14
CA GLN A 350 -24.92 5.72 10.32
C GLN A 350 -24.70 7.05 11.03
N GLU A 351 -25.71 7.57 11.74
CA GLU A 351 -25.60 8.79 12.55
C GLU A 351 -24.60 8.62 13.70
N LEU A 352 -24.68 7.51 14.45
CA LEU A 352 -23.72 7.18 15.50
C LEU A 352 -22.30 7.03 14.94
N ALA A 353 -22.19 6.49 13.72
CA ALA A 353 -20.90 6.36 13.07
C ALA A 353 -20.28 7.71 12.69
N GLU A 354 -21.09 8.62 12.16
CA GLU A 354 -20.68 10.00 11.86
C GLU A 354 -20.25 10.75 13.13
N LEU A 355 -20.94 10.57 14.24
CA LEU A 355 -20.58 11.21 15.52
C LEU A 355 -19.29 10.68 16.14
N ALA A 356 -19.05 9.37 16.04
CA ALA A 356 -17.79 8.79 16.52
C ALA A 356 -16.60 9.27 15.67
N ASP A 357 -16.79 9.41 14.35
CA ASP A 357 -15.81 10.02 13.44
C ASP A 357 -15.51 11.47 13.85
N TYR A 358 -16.55 12.25 14.16
CA TYR A 358 -16.40 13.63 14.63
C TYR A 358 -15.67 13.75 15.97
N GLN A 359 -15.87 12.82 16.90
CA GLN A 359 -15.14 12.80 18.18
C GLN A 359 -13.66 12.43 18.02
N LYS A 360 -13.33 11.67 16.97
CA LYS A 360 -11.97 11.21 16.74
C LYS A 360 -11.09 12.28 16.08
N MET A 361 -11.70 13.06 15.18
CA MET A 361 -11.07 14.13 14.41
C MET A 361 -10.92 15.41 15.22
#